data_AF-A0AA91EYT5-F1
#
_entry.id   AF-A0AA91EYT5-F1
#
_cell.length_a   1.000
_cell.length_b   1.000
_cell.length_c   1.000
_cell.angle_alpha   90.00
_cell.angle_beta   90.00
_cell.angle_gamma   90.00
#
_symmetry.space_group_name_H-M   'P 1'
#
loop_
_entity.id
_entity.type
_entity.pdbx_description
1 polymer ?
#
loop_
_entity_poly.entity_id
_entity_poly.type
_entity_poly.pdbx_seq_one_letter_code
_entity_poly.pdbx_strand_id
1 'polypeptide(L)'
;MTNRRIQTATVAATAGGGLITAALVQAALGAAAPGDNAFTIDGTVFDPITSSGTKGFDPVGPLSLAPPLLGLGGGSVSFGPTSLDLAPQIFDLYNGTESLGSISTNETVANLLGMSNTAFTVLDITPADGVQASALPEKGTVYDVLNLGNGFYNVYVATPGANGTVTDTLVTPFGNTDLSALFADMNAANPLQPGDAFTPLQVGDSSIGADAFTIGGFTFNPFSTGENGTVTEGFTPVDSLASLPPLLNLGGGQLVFSLGYPETQPQAFAPQDFDVYGSSGSELGSVQTAVDVANLLGMTNTQLIIQAVTPVDGVYASQLPVLGSVYDAFNLGGGWVNVYTATPDVTVDGVVTPGTVHDTLVTPFGNMNLDSLFGGINAANPLDPGDAFTGLQVGDPSLGDDAFSLGGYIFDPTLGLTGSDEGFNIVPSLLGVGPLLSLGGASVGIGGGTPIDFAPQVFTVYDDSGSSPTDLGSITTGVNVSNLLGMANTEFTVASVAAADGVDAALLPAAGTVYDVLNFGGGWQNIYIATPGDDGTITDTLVTPFGNIDLSSLFGIFNAANPLDPGDAFTGLDDVGAMFATDPLALFGL
;
A
#
# COMPACT_ATOMS: atom_id res chain seq x y z
N MET A 1 -54.47 15.45 -6.93
CA MET A 1 -55.50 15.61 -5.87
C MET A 1 -55.75 14.25 -5.23
N THR A 2 -55.40 14.18 -3.94
CA THR A 2 -56.14 13.51 -2.85
C THR A 2 -56.33 11.97 -2.86
N ASN A 3 -55.52 11.34 -1.99
CA ASN A 3 -55.77 10.13 -1.19
C ASN A 3 -57.22 9.92 -0.71
N ARG A 4 -57.63 8.65 -0.54
CA ARG A 4 -58.10 8.00 0.73
C ARG A 4 -58.99 6.78 0.44
N ARG A 5 -58.58 5.57 0.88
CA ARG A 5 -58.86 4.88 2.17
C ARG A 5 -60.07 3.93 2.12
N ILE A 6 -59.76 2.65 2.37
CA ILE A 6 -60.28 1.77 3.44
C ILE A 6 -61.77 1.94 3.81
N GLN A 7 -62.54 0.85 3.64
CA GLN A 7 -63.63 0.54 4.55
C GLN A 7 -63.57 -0.90 5.07
N THR A 8 -63.40 -0.93 6.38
CA THR A 8 -63.54 -1.99 7.36
C THR A 8 -64.97 -2.55 7.39
N ALA A 9 -65.11 -3.87 7.57
CA ALA A 9 -66.32 -4.47 8.11
C ALA A 9 -66.00 -5.11 9.47
N THR A 10 -66.69 -4.62 10.50
CA THR A 10 -66.61 -5.02 11.90
C THR A 10 -67.71 -6.05 12.18
N VAL A 11 -67.39 -7.19 12.79
CA VAL A 11 -68.29 -7.87 13.76
C VAL A 11 -67.44 -8.46 14.89
N ALA A 12 -67.94 -8.25 16.10
CA ALA A 12 -67.26 -8.31 17.38
C ALA A 12 -67.30 -9.70 18.08
N ALA A 13 -66.39 -9.79 19.05
CA ALA A 13 -66.05 -10.85 19.99
C ALA A 13 -67.20 -11.51 20.79
N THR A 14 -66.97 -12.73 21.29
CA THR A 14 -66.93 -13.02 22.74
C THR A 14 -66.11 -14.30 23.07
N ALA A 15 -65.16 -14.10 24.00
CA ALA A 15 -64.29 -14.93 24.84
C ALA A 15 -64.34 -16.48 24.91
N GLY A 16 -63.13 -17.06 24.96
CA GLY A 16 -62.80 -18.40 25.51
C GLY A 16 -61.40 -18.84 25.05
N GLY A 17 -60.36 -18.57 25.84
CA GLY A 17 -58.95 -18.57 25.41
C GLY A 17 -58.24 -19.92 25.25
N GLY A 18 -57.10 -19.87 24.54
CA GLY A 18 -56.11 -20.95 24.46
C GLY A 18 -55.45 -21.08 23.07
N LEU A 19 -54.45 -20.23 22.80
CA LEU A 19 -53.39 -20.31 21.77
C LEU A 19 -53.60 -21.32 20.61
N ILE A 20 -54.04 -20.81 19.45
CA ILE A 20 -53.82 -21.48 18.17
C ILE A 20 -52.43 -21.08 17.67
N THR A 21 -51.47 -21.99 17.80
CA THR A 21 -50.23 -21.98 17.01
C THR A 21 -50.63 -22.30 15.56
N ALA A 22 -50.89 -21.26 14.76
CA ALA A 22 -51.00 -21.39 13.33
C ALA A 22 -49.60 -21.65 12.76
N ALA A 23 -49.47 -22.75 12.03
CA ALA A 23 -48.31 -23.11 11.24
C ALA A 23 -47.90 -21.93 10.34
N LEU A 24 -46.78 -21.27 10.69
CA LEU A 24 -45.99 -20.57 9.70
C LEU A 24 -45.11 -21.63 9.05
N VAL A 25 -45.27 -21.76 7.74
CA VAL A 25 -44.40 -22.51 6.85
C VAL A 25 -42.97 -22.06 7.09
N GLN A 26 -42.19 -22.86 7.83
CA GLN A 26 -40.74 -22.86 7.69
C GLN A 26 -40.45 -23.35 6.27
N ALA A 27 -40.22 -22.41 5.36
CA ALA A 27 -39.30 -22.68 4.28
C ALA A 27 -37.97 -22.97 4.97
N ALA A 28 -37.60 -24.25 5.03
CA ALA A 28 -36.20 -24.59 5.16
C ALA A 28 -35.51 -23.95 3.95
N LEU A 29 -34.92 -22.78 4.15
CA LEU A 29 -33.92 -22.25 3.25
C LEU A 29 -32.82 -23.31 3.25
N GLY A 30 -32.79 -24.13 2.21
CA GLY A 30 -31.63 -24.98 1.97
C GLY A 30 -30.43 -24.05 1.92
N ALA A 31 -29.43 -24.28 2.76
CA ALA A 31 -28.17 -23.56 2.68
C ALA A 31 -27.70 -23.65 1.22
N ALA A 32 -27.55 -22.48 0.57
CA ALA A 32 -26.92 -22.45 -0.74
C ALA A 32 -25.50 -23.00 -0.56
N ALA A 33 -25.11 -23.96 -1.39
CA ALA A 33 -23.74 -24.46 -1.38
C ALA A 33 -22.77 -23.30 -1.68
N PRO A 34 -21.53 -23.35 -1.15
CA PRO A 34 -20.49 -22.39 -1.52
C PRO A 34 -20.33 -22.29 -3.04
N GLY A 35 -20.06 -21.08 -3.54
CA GLY A 35 -19.78 -20.82 -4.95
C GLY A 35 -18.42 -21.33 -5.42
N ASP A 36 -18.17 -21.25 -6.73
CA ASP A 36 -16.94 -21.76 -7.35
C ASP A 36 -15.66 -20.98 -6.94
N ASN A 37 -15.83 -19.75 -6.44
CA ASN A 37 -14.73 -18.90 -5.95
C ASN A 37 -14.51 -19.02 -4.43
N ALA A 38 -15.20 -19.95 -3.77
CA ALA A 38 -15.04 -20.16 -2.34
C ALA A 38 -13.71 -20.86 -2.02
N PHE A 39 -13.16 -20.57 -0.85
CA PHE A 39 -11.92 -21.16 -0.35
C PHE A 39 -12.03 -21.46 1.14
N THR A 40 -11.18 -22.35 1.64
CA THR A 40 -11.22 -22.84 3.03
C THR A 40 -9.97 -22.45 3.80
N ILE A 41 -10.15 -21.78 4.94
CA ILE A 41 -9.09 -21.53 5.94
C ILE A 41 -9.54 -22.10 7.28
N ASP A 42 -8.71 -22.94 7.90
CA ASP A 42 -8.97 -23.57 9.20
C ASP A 42 -10.35 -24.24 9.33
N GLY A 43 -10.84 -24.82 8.22
CA GLY A 43 -12.13 -25.51 8.15
C GLY A 43 -13.35 -24.59 8.01
N THR A 44 -13.16 -23.27 7.96
CA THR A 44 -14.20 -22.31 7.59
C THR A 44 -14.11 -22.01 6.10
N VAL A 45 -15.22 -22.15 5.40
CA VAL A 45 -15.33 -21.81 3.98
C VAL A 45 -15.76 -20.35 3.85
N PHE A 46 -15.00 -19.57 3.09
CA PHE A 46 -15.26 -18.18 2.75
C PHE A 46 -15.73 -18.12 1.31
N ASP A 47 -16.89 -17.53 1.07
CA ASP A 47 -17.49 -17.42 -0.25
C ASP A 47 -17.73 -15.95 -0.60
N PRO A 48 -16.92 -15.35 -1.49
CA PRO A 48 -16.93 -13.92 -1.76
C PRO A 48 -18.21 -13.49 -2.50
N ILE A 49 -18.70 -12.31 -2.16
CA ILE A 49 -19.87 -11.66 -2.77
C ILE A 49 -19.47 -10.31 -3.33
N THR A 50 -19.56 -10.14 -4.64
CA THR A 50 -19.32 -8.86 -5.30
C THR A 50 -20.33 -7.81 -4.84
N SER A 51 -19.99 -6.55 -5.03
CA SER A 51 -20.84 -5.37 -4.79
C SER A 51 -22.19 -5.42 -5.51
N SER A 52 -22.31 -6.18 -6.61
CA SER A 52 -23.57 -6.45 -7.31
C SER A 52 -24.43 -7.56 -6.67
N GLY A 53 -23.94 -8.22 -5.62
CA GLY A 53 -24.61 -9.31 -4.91
C GLY A 53 -24.43 -10.69 -5.57
N THR A 54 -23.46 -10.84 -6.48
CA THR A 54 -23.15 -12.12 -7.14
C THR A 54 -21.93 -12.76 -6.50
N LYS A 55 -21.78 -14.08 -6.63
CA LYS A 55 -20.62 -14.80 -6.09
C LYS A 55 -19.35 -14.42 -6.88
N GLY A 56 -18.25 -14.17 -6.17
CA GLY A 56 -16.97 -13.71 -6.72
C GLY A 56 -16.39 -12.50 -6.00
N PHE A 57 -15.17 -12.15 -6.37
CA PHE A 57 -14.43 -11.00 -5.83
C PHE A 57 -14.73 -9.72 -6.61
N ASP A 58 -14.75 -8.58 -5.92
CA ASP A 58 -14.68 -7.28 -6.57
C ASP A 58 -13.22 -6.99 -6.98
N PRO A 59 -12.95 -6.52 -8.21
CA PRO A 59 -11.60 -6.13 -8.61
C PRO A 59 -11.10 -4.91 -7.82
N VAL A 60 -9.80 -4.89 -7.53
CA VAL A 60 -9.16 -3.86 -6.71
C VAL A 60 -8.31 -2.94 -7.58
N GLY A 61 -8.59 -1.64 -7.50
CA GLY A 61 -7.77 -0.62 -8.14
C GLY A 61 -6.38 -0.55 -7.49
N PRO A 62 -5.31 -0.40 -8.28
CA PRO A 62 -3.96 -0.34 -7.72
C PRO A 62 -3.74 1.01 -7.01
N LEU A 63 -3.28 0.95 -5.77
CA LEU A 63 -2.80 2.08 -4.98
C LEU A 63 -1.40 2.50 -5.42
N SER A 64 -0.50 1.53 -5.66
CA SER A 64 0.86 1.76 -6.14
C SER A 64 1.30 0.61 -7.03
N LEU A 65 1.96 0.93 -8.13
CA LEU A 65 2.49 -0.03 -9.10
C LEU A 65 3.98 0.22 -9.33
N ALA A 66 4.73 -0.87 -9.41
CA ALA A 66 6.08 -0.94 -9.94
C ALA A 66 6.25 -2.31 -10.64
N PRO A 67 5.46 -2.61 -11.71
CA PRO A 67 5.52 -3.88 -12.41
C PRO A 67 6.91 -4.17 -12.99
N PRO A 68 7.33 -5.45 -13.02
CA PRO A 68 6.63 -6.62 -12.50
C PRO A 68 6.94 -6.91 -11.01
N LEU A 69 7.63 -5.99 -10.32
CA LEU A 69 8.12 -6.22 -8.95
C LEU A 69 7.02 -6.12 -7.90
N LEU A 70 6.17 -5.11 -8.02
CA LEU A 70 5.12 -4.78 -7.05
C LEU A 70 3.86 -4.30 -7.77
N GLY A 71 2.73 -4.88 -7.40
CA GLY A 71 1.43 -4.22 -7.47
C GLY A 71 0.83 -4.22 -6.08
N LEU A 72 0.27 -3.11 -5.63
CA LEU A 72 -0.39 -2.99 -4.34
C LEU A 72 -1.71 -2.25 -4.53
N GLY A 73 -2.79 -2.77 -3.99
CA GLY A 73 -4.11 -2.14 -4.00
C GLY A 73 -4.92 -2.46 -2.75
N GLY A 74 -6.00 -1.70 -2.55
CA GLY A 74 -6.85 -1.80 -1.37
C GLY A 74 -6.23 -1.13 -0.14
N GLY A 75 -6.51 -1.66 1.04
CA GLY A 75 -6.09 -1.07 2.32
C GLY A 75 -7.09 -0.06 2.88
N SER A 76 -6.74 0.62 3.97
CA SER A 76 -7.59 1.60 4.63
C SER A 76 -6.84 2.88 4.96
N VAL A 77 -7.47 4.04 4.74
CA VAL A 77 -6.89 5.34 5.09
C VAL A 77 -7.69 5.97 6.21
N SER A 78 -7.03 6.29 7.31
CA SER A 78 -7.62 7.01 8.44
C SER A 78 -7.31 8.50 8.36
N PHE A 79 -8.35 9.33 8.36
CA PHE A 79 -8.28 10.79 8.50
C PHE A 79 -8.86 11.18 9.85
N GLY A 80 -8.04 11.16 10.89
CA GLY A 80 -8.51 11.37 12.27
C GLY A 80 -9.55 10.29 12.66
N PRO A 81 -10.78 10.65 13.08
CA PRO A 81 -11.78 9.68 13.52
C PRO A 81 -12.53 8.96 12.38
N THR A 82 -12.30 9.34 11.13
CA THR A 82 -12.94 8.73 9.95
C THR A 82 -11.96 7.83 9.22
N SER A 83 -12.33 6.57 9.00
CA SER A 83 -11.58 5.64 8.15
C SER A 83 -12.31 5.42 6.83
N LEU A 84 -11.54 5.29 5.75
CA LEU A 84 -12.01 4.96 4.41
C LEU A 84 -11.43 3.61 4.00
N ASP A 85 -12.31 2.63 3.81
CA ASP A 85 -11.98 1.33 3.25
C ASP A 85 -11.85 1.44 1.72
N LEU A 86 -10.69 1.06 1.17
CA LEU A 86 -10.39 1.20 -0.25
C LEU A 86 -10.83 -0.01 -1.08
N ALA A 87 -10.95 -1.19 -0.46
CA ALA A 87 -11.38 -2.43 -1.11
C ALA A 87 -12.35 -3.23 -0.20
N PRO A 88 -13.57 -2.71 0.05
CA PRO A 88 -14.55 -3.42 0.85
C PRO A 88 -15.03 -4.69 0.14
N GLN A 89 -15.07 -5.81 0.85
CA GLN A 89 -15.54 -7.10 0.34
C GLN A 89 -16.51 -7.74 1.36
N ILE A 90 -17.44 -8.55 0.87
CA ILE A 90 -18.34 -9.34 1.72
C ILE A 90 -18.05 -10.83 1.49
N PHE A 91 -18.05 -11.61 2.55
CA PHE A 91 -17.97 -13.07 2.48
C PHE A 91 -19.16 -13.70 3.20
N ASP A 92 -19.79 -14.69 2.55
CA ASP A 92 -20.65 -15.66 3.24
C ASP A 92 -19.76 -16.75 3.84
N LEU A 93 -20.01 -17.14 5.09
CA LEU A 93 -19.21 -18.13 5.82
C LEU A 93 -19.97 -19.43 5.99
N TYR A 94 -19.25 -20.55 5.88
CA TYR A 94 -19.80 -21.89 6.07
C TYR A 94 -18.88 -22.80 6.88
N ASN A 95 -19.48 -23.75 7.60
CA ASN A 95 -18.80 -24.94 8.11
C ASN A 95 -19.24 -26.13 7.25
N GLY A 96 -18.39 -26.54 6.31
CA GLY A 96 -18.80 -27.43 5.22
C GLY A 96 -19.90 -26.79 4.38
N THR A 97 -21.14 -27.29 4.47
CA THR A 97 -22.30 -26.72 3.77
C THR A 97 -23.26 -25.96 4.70
N GLU A 98 -22.99 -25.91 6.01
CA GLU A 98 -23.84 -25.21 6.97
C GLU A 98 -23.44 -23.73 7.02
N SER A 99 -24.40 -22.82 6.78
CA SER A 99 -24.13 -21.37 6.82
C SER A 99 -23.92 -20.89 8.26
N LEU A 100 -22.84 -20.13 8.46
CA LEU A 100 -22.49 -19.48 9.72
C LEU A 100 -22.98 -18.02 9.77
N GLY A 101 -23.14 -17.39 8.62
CA GLY A 101 -23.51 -15.99 8.47
C GLY A 101 -22.66 -15.31 7.41
N SER A 102 -22.45 -14.01 7.54
CA SER A 102 -21.56 -13.24 6.67
C SER A 102 -20.66 -12.29 7.47
N ILE A 103 -19.58 -11.84 6.82
CA ILE A 103 -18.68 -10.81 7.33
C ILE A 103 -18.51 -9.73 6.27
N SER A 104 -18.30 -8.49 6.72
CA SER A 104 -17.73 -7.44 5.87
C SER A 104 -16.26 -7.27 6.20
N THR A 105 -15.46 -7.10 5.16
CA THR A 105 -14.00 -7.00 5.25
C THR A 105 -13.51 -5.82 4.43
N ASN A 106 -12.23 -5.50 4.61
CA ASN A 106 -11.49 -4.65 3.69
C ASN A 106 -10.21 -5.37 3.29
N GLU A 107 -9.94 -5.42 2.00
CA GLU A 107 -8.89 -6.23 1.40
C GLU A 107 -7.63 -5.40 1.11
N THR A 108 -6.47 -6.04 1.14
CA THR A 108 -5.23 -5.57 0.55
C THR A 108 -4.79 -6.64 -0.44
N VAL A 109 -4.69 -6.27 -1.72
CA VAL A 109 -4.26 -7.18 -2.79
C VAL A 109 -2.90 -6.75 -3.26
N ALA A 110 -1.99 -7.70 -3.40
CA ALA A 110 -0.69 -7.43 -3.98
C ALA A 110 -0.25 -8.48 -4.98
N ASN A 111 0.60 -8.04 -5.89
CA ASN A 111 1.46 -8.90 -6.66
C ASN A 111 2.91 -8.59 -6.26
N LEU A 112 3.62 -9.56 -5.70
CA LEU A 112 5.02 -9.42 -5.32
C LEU A 112 5.86 -10.39 -6.14
N LEU A 113 6.66 -9.87 -7.06
CA LEU A 113 7.53 -10.68 -7.95
C LEU A 113 6.75 -11.76 -8.74
N GLY A 114 5.53 -11.46 -9.17
CA GLY A 114 4.64 -12.40 -9.86
C GLY A 114 3.82 -13.31 -8.95
N MET A 115 3.96 -13.21 -7.62
CA MET A 115 3.17 -13.97 -6.65
C MET A 115 1.97 -13.14 -6.18
N SER A 116 0.77 -13.71 -6.30
CA SER A 116 -0.46 -13.06 -5.85
C SER A 116 -0.67 -13.24 -4.35
N ASN A 117 -1.07 -12.15 -3.69
CA ASN A 117 -1.34 -12.10 -2.27
C ASN A 117 -2.65 -11.38 -2.01
N THR A 118 -3.48 -11.93 -1.12
CA THR A 118 -4.69 -11.26 -0.65
C THR A 118 -4.76 -11.34 0.86
N ALA A 119 -4.72 -10.18 1.50
CA ALA A 119 -5.04 -10.00 2.90
C ALA A 119 -6.44 -9.40 3.04
N PHE A 120 -7.17 -9.75 4.09
CA PHE A 120 -8.41 -9.07 4.44
C PHE A 120 -8.60 -8.96 5.95
N THR A 121 -9.11 -7.81 6.38
CA THR A 121 -9.41 -7.52 7.80
C THR A 121 -10.92 -7.58 8.03
N VAL A 122 -11.36 -8.31 9.06
CA VAL A 122 -12.78 -8.39 9.44
C VAL A 122 -13.25 -7.09 10.07
N LEU A 123 -14.22 -6.42 9.46
CA LEU A 123 -14.75 -5.13 9.93
C LEU A 123 -16.06 -5.26 10.69
N ASP A 124 -16.95 -6.16 10.24
CA ASP A 124 -18.22 -6.45 10.89
C ASP A 124 -18.67 -7.89 10.64
N ILE A 125 -19.57 -8.39 11.48
CA ILE A 125 -20.07 -9.77 11.46
C ILE A 125 -21.59 -9.80 11.53
N THR A 126 -22.21 -10.67 10.74
CA THR A 126 -23.66 -10.92 10.75
C THR A 126 -23.92 -12.42 10.86
N PRO A 127 -24.20 -12.94 12.08
CA PRO A 127 -24.47 -14.37 12.26
C PRO A 127 -25.76 -14.80 11.57
N ALA A 128 -25.78 -16.03 11.04
CA ALA A 128 -27.00 -16.66 10.55
C ALA A 128 -28.00 -16.94 11.71
N ASP A 129 -29.27 -17.11 11.36
CA ASP A 129 -30.32 -17.42 12.33
C ASP A 129 -29.99 -18.68 13.15
N GLY A 130 -29.88 -18.53 14.47
CA GLY A 130 -29.56 -19.63 15.38
C GLY A 130 -28.06 -19.92 15.56
N VAL A 131 -27.19 -19.18 14.87
CA VAL A 131 -25.72 -19.22 15.04
C VAL A 131 -25.29 -18.13 16.04
N GLN A 132 -24.34 -18.47 16.92
CA GLN A 132 -23.77 -17.48 17.85
C GLN A 132 -22.68 -16.66 17.16
N ALA A 133 -22.56 -15.38 17.51
CA ALA A 133 -21.51 -14.51 16.96
C ALA A 133 -20.08 -15.04 17.17
N SER A 134 -19.84 -15.80 18.24
CA SER A 134 -18.55 -16.47 18.50
C SER A 134 -18.22 -17.63 17.55
N ALA A 135 -19.15 -18.00 16.65
CA ALA A 135 -18.87 -18.95 15.58
C ALA A 135 -18.33 -18.26 14.31
N LEU A 136 -18.33 -16.92 14.27
CA LEU A 136 -17.71 -16.13 13.23
C LEU A 136 -16.36 -15.58 13.73
N PRO A 137 -15.45 -15.21 12.82
CA PRO A 137 -14.21 -14.53 13.17
C PRO A 137 -14.43 -13.29 14.02
N GLU A 138 -13.50 -12.99 14.93
CA GLU A 138 -13.57 -11.76 15.72
C GLU A 138 -13.33 -10.54 14.84
N LYS A 139 -13.98 -9.41 15.15
CA LYS A 139 -13.72 -8.14 14.46
C LYS A 139 -12.24 -7.74 14.65
N GLY A 140 -11.60 -7.33 13.56
CA GLY A 140 -10.19 -7.00 13.48
C GLY A 140 -9.29 -8.19 13.15
N THR A 141 -9.83 -9.41 13.06
CA THR A 141 -9.04 -10.57 12.59
C THR A 141 -8.55 -10.31 11.18
N VAL A 142 -7.26 -10.57 10.95
CA VAL A 142 -6.61 -10.48 9.64
C VAL A 142 -6.39 -11.89 9.13
N TYR A 143 -6.80 -12.14 7.90
CA TYR A 143 -6.45 -13.32 7.13
C TYR A 143 -5.56 -12.88 5.98
N ASP A 144 -4.56 -13.67 5.64
CA ASP A 144 -3.70 -13.46 4.49
C ASP A 144 -3.37 -14.78 3.83
N VAL A 145 -3.40 -14.78 2.49
CA VAL A 145 -2.95 -15.90 1.68
C VAL A 145 -1.99 -15.37 0.62
N LEU A 146 -0.74 -15.84 0.70
CA LEU A 146 0.26 -15.68 -0.33
C LEU A 146 0.35 -16.94 -1.18
N ASN A 147 0.04 -16.81 -2.48
CA ASN A 147 0.19 -17.89 -3.45
C ASN A 147 1.62 -17.93 -3.99
N LEU A 148 2.40 -18.91 -3.54
CA LEU A 148 3.78 -19.14 -3.99
C LEU A 148 3.83 -19.93 -5.32
N GLY A 149 2.68 -20.32 -5.84
CA GLY A 149 2.51 -21.10 -7.06
C GLY A 149 2.70 -22.61 -6.85
N ASN A 150 2.31 -23.40 -7.86
CA ASN A 150 2.47 -24.87 -7.89
C ASN A 150 1.91 -25.61 -6.65
N GLY A 151 0.84 -25.08 -6.05
CA GLY A 151 0.21 -25.66 -4.86
C GLY A 151 0.92 -25.35 -3.54
N PHE A 152 1.83 -24.37 -3.52
CA PHE A 152 2.43 -23.84 -2.29
C PHE A 152 1.75 -22.53 -1.90
N TYR A 153 1.35 -22.42 -0.64
CA TYR A 153 0.74 -21.21 -0.09
C TYR A 153 1.30 -20.92 1.30
N ASN A 154 1.42 -19.66 1.66
CA ASN A 154 1.55 -19.24 3.05
C ASN A 154 0.19 -18.70 3.47
N VAL A 155 -0.39 -19.28 4.52
CA VAL A 155 -1.69 -18.88 5.06
C VAL A 155 -1.48 -18.35 6.46
N TYR A 156 -1.68 -17.05 6.61
CA TYR A 156 -1.49 -16.34 7.86
C TYR A 156 -2.83 -15.89 8.41
N VAL A 157 -3.03 -16.05 9.71
CA VAL A 157 -4.21 -15.56 10.43
C VAL A 157 -3.76 -14.90 11.73
N ALA A 158 -4.29 -13.71 12.00
CA ALA A 158 -4.04 -13.02 13.26
C ALA A 158 -5.30 -12.47 13.89
N THR A 159 -5.45 -12.71 15.19
CA THR A 159 -6.55 -12.14 15.99
C THR A 159 -6.06 -10.93 16.78
N PRO A 160 -6.90 -9.90 16.96
CA PRO A 160 -6.49 -8.66 17.59
C PRO A 160 -6.42 -8.77 19.12
N GLY A 161 -5.72 -7.83 19.74
CA GLY A 161 -5.69 -7.60 21.18
C GLY A 161 -4.46 -8.13 21.90
N ALA A 162 -4.38 -7.86 23.20
CA ALA A 162 -3.22 -8.20 24.04
C ALA A 162 -2.97 -9.71 24.20
N ASN A 163 -4.00 -10.53 23.98
CA ASN A 163 -3.89 -11.99 23.92
C ASN A 163 -4.20 -12.51 22.51
N GLY A 164 -4.07 -11.64 21.50
CA GLY A 164 -4.22 -12.00 20.09
C GLY A 164 -3.25 -13.12 19.73
N THR A 165 -3.66 -13.96 18.79
CA THR A 165 -2.91 -15.11 18.32
C THR A 165 -2.45 -14.85 16.90
N VAL A 166 -1.24 -15.28 16.59
CA VAL A 166 -0.73 -15.36 15.21
C VAL A 166 -0.58 -16.83 14.87
N THR A 167 -1.17 -17.24 13.77
CA THR A 167 -0.93 -18.54 13.15
C THR A 167 -0.42 -18.31 11.74
N ASP A 168 0.68 -18.95 11.40
CA ASP A 168 1.20 -18.96 10.03
C ASP A 168 1.46 -20.41 9.61
N THR A 169 0.87 -20.81 8.49
CA THR A 169 0.99 -22.16 7.93
C THR A 169 1.50 -22.11 6.51
N LEU A 170 2.64 -22.75 6.26
CA LEU A 170 3.08 -23.09 4.91
C LEU A 170 2.32 -24.34 4.46
N VAL A 171 1.36 -24.16 3.57
CA VAL A 171 0.60 -25.22 2.90
C VAL A 171 1.41 -25.71 1.70
N THR A 172 1.58 -27.03 1.60
CA THR A 172 2.31 -27.64 0.47
C THR A 172 1.59 -28.90 -0.02
N PRO A 173 1.87 -29.37 -1.25
CA PRO A 173 1.34 -30.65 -1.75
C PRO A 173 1.83 -31.87 -0.97
N PHE A 174 2.78 -31.72 -0.03
CA PHE A 174 3.35 -32.80 0.78
C PHE A 174 2.99 -32.73 2.27
N GLY A 175 2.32 -31.66 2.69
CA GLY A 175 1.81 -31.45 4.04
C GLY A 175 2.02 -30.03 4.53
N ASN A 176 1.31 -29.65 5.58
CA ASN A 176 1.39 -28.32 6.15
C ASN A 176 2.52 -28.21 7.18
N THR A 177 3.21 -27.07 7.19
CA THR A 177 4.25 -26.73 8.17
C THR A 177 3.83 -25.49 8.94
N ASP A 178 3.83 -25.58 10.27
CA ASP A 178 3.56 -24.44 11.15
C ASP A 178 4.80 -23.53 11.24
N LEU A 179 4.63 -22.28 10.84
CA LEU A 179 5.61 -21.20 10.88
C LEU A 179 5.29 -20.14 11.94
N SER A 180 4.23 -20.31 12.73
CA SER A 180 3.72 -19.30 13.68
C SER A 180 4.80 -18.78 14.63
N ALA A 181 5.72 -19.64 15.07
CA ALA A 181 6.82 -19.24 15.97
C ALA A 181 7.84 -18.29 15.33
N LEU A 182 7.94 -18.26 14.00
CA LEU A 182 8.83 -17.34 13.28
C LEU A 182 8.28 -15.92 13.24
N PHE A 183 6.95 -15.78 13.26
CA PHE A 183 6.27 -14.49 13.06
C PHE A 183 5.34 -14.11 14.23
N ALA A 184 5.52 -14.72 15.40
CA ALA A 184 4.67 -14.49 16.57
C ALA A 184 4.65 -13.01 17.02
N ASP A 185 5.74 -12.28 16.77
CA ASP A 185 5.88 -10.86 17.09
C ASP A 185 5.27 -9.94 16.00
N MET A 186 4.89 -10.48 14.84
CA MET A 186 4.16 -9.76 13.81
C MET A 186 2.68 -10.10 13.91
N ASN A 187 1.94 -9.41 14.78
CA ASN A 187 0.49 -9.48 14.79
C ASN A 187 -0.10 -8.33 13.97
N ALA A 188 -0.37 -8.59 12.68
CA ALA A 188 -0.96 -7.63 11.76
C ALA A 188 -2.38 -7.15 12.13
N ALA A 189 -3.08 -7.83 13.04
CA ALA A 189 -4.38 -7.39 13.56
C ALA A 189 -4.24 -6.32 14.65
N ASN A 190 -3.04 -6.10 15.18
CA ASN A 190 -2.74 -5.02 16.11
C ASN A 190 -2.20 -3.79 15.35
N PRO A 191 -2.51 -2.56 15.84
CA PRO A 191 -1.88 -1.36 15.33
C PRO A 191 -0.36 -1.40 15.48
N LEU A 192 0.33 -0.82 14.50
CA LEU A 192 1.78 -0.66 14.50
C LEU A 192 2.22 0.27 15.64
N GLN A 193 3.37 -0.02 16.23
CA GLN A 193 3.93 0.72 17.35
C GLN A 193 5.21 1.45 16.89
N PRO A 194 5.14 2.75 16.55
CA PRO A 194 6.31 3.48 16.06
C PRO A 194 7.49 3.47 17.04
N GLY A 195 7.21 3.44 18.36
CA GLY A 195 8.25 3.43 19.39
C GLY A 195 9.16 2.19 19.37
N ASP A 196 8.70 1.07 18.80
CA ASP A 196 9.47 -0.18 18.76
C ASP A 196 10.76 -0.02 17.93
N ALA A 197 10.73 0.82 16.89
CA ALA A 197 11.90 1.15 16.08
C ALA A 197 13.01 1.86 16.88
N PHE A 198 12.63 2.69 17.85
CA PHE A 198 13.55 3.54 18.61
C PHE A 198 14.02 2.93 19.92
N THR A 199 13.52 1.75 20.31
CA THR A 199 13.85 1.12 21.61
C THR A 199 15.35 1.08 21.90
N PRO A 200 16.25 0.70 20.97
CA PRO A 200 17.69 0.67 21.25
C PRO A 200 18.36 2.07 21.32
N LEU A 201 17.64 3.13 20.94
CA LEU A 201 18.09 4.53 20.94
C LEU A 201 17.53 5.34 22.12
N GLN A 202 16.72 4.73 22.98
CA GLN A 202 16.11 5.40 24.12
C GLN A 202 17.19 5.91 25.10
N VAL A 203 17.03 7.14 25.59
CA VAL A 203 17.99 7.76 26.51
C VAL A 203 17.81 7.32 27.96
N GLY A 204 16.64 6.75 28.29
CA GLY A 204 16.31 6.29 29.65
C GLY A 204 16.28 7.42 30.69
N ASP A 205 16.14 8.68 30.27
CA ASP A 205 16.08 9.84 31.16
C ASP A 205 14.64 10.06 31.65
N SER A 206 14.40 9.63 32.89
CA SER A 206 13.10 9.79 33.57
C SER A 206 12.63 11.26 33.72
N SER A 207 13.50 12.25 33.46
CA SER A 207 13.13 13.67 33.52
C SER A 207 12.57 14.23 32.21
N ILE A 208 12.74 13.52 31.09
CA ILE A 208 12.26 13.92 29.76
C ILE A 208 11.09 13.03 29.34
N GLY A 209 11.22 11.71 29.49
CA GLY A 209 10.20 10.74 29.11
C GLY A 209 10.79 9.35 28.94
N ALA A 210 10.00 8.29 29.17
CA ALA A 210 10.47 6.91 29.03
C ALA A 210 10.77 6.54 27.57
N ASP A 211 9.97 7.09 26.65
CA ASP A 211 10.07 6.82 25.21
C ASP A 211 10.95 7.83 24.47
N ALA A 212 11.63 8.73 25.19
CA ALA A 212 12.53 9.71 24.59
C ALA A 212 13.77 9.03 23.98
N PHE A 213 14.15 9.45 22.77
CA PHE A 213 15.28 8.86 22.02
C PHE A 213 16.12 9.94 21.33
N THR A 214 17.39 9.65 21.06
CA THR A 214 18.31 10.59 20.41
C THR A 214 18.67 10.15 18.99
N ILE A 215 18.46 11.04 18.02
CA ILE A 215 18.85 10.86 16.61
C ILE A 215 19.25 12.21 16.00
N GLY A 216 20.26 12.21 15.12
CA GLY A 216 20.70 13.43 14.41
C GLY A 216 21.11 14.61 15.31
N GLY A 217 21.54 14.35 16.55
CA GLY A 217 21.93 15.38 17.51
C GLY A 217 20.78 16.02 18.31
N PHE A 218 19.55 15.54 18.09
CA PHE A 218 18.35 15.94 18.83
C PHE A 218 17.84 14.80 19.70
N THR A 219 17.22 15.13 20.81
CA THR A 219 16.42 14.17 21.58
C THR A 219 14.95 14.50 21.38
N PHE A 220 14.19 13.53 20.90
CA PHE A 220 12.76 13.62 20.65
C PHE A 220 12.01 12.93 21.78
N ASN A 221 11.04 13.61 22.37
CA ASN A 221 10.13 13.04 23.36
C ASN A 221 8.70 13.01 22.78
N PRO A 222 8.16 11.83 22.44
CA PRO A 222 6.85 11.71 21.83
C PRO A 222 5.73 12.04 22.83
N PHE A 223 4.71 12.76 22.36
CA PHE A 223 3.49 12.96 23.11
C PHE A 223 2.27 13.06 22.17
N SER A 224 1.08 12.96 22.75
CA SER A 224 -0.18 13.20 22.05
C SER A 224 -1.06 14.17 22.84
N THR A 225 -1.81 15.01 22.12
CA THR A 225 -2.78 15.93 22.74
C THR A 225 -4.20 15.50 22.39
N GLY A 226 -4.96 15.03 23.37
CA GLY A 226 -6.36 14.64 23.17
C GLY A 226 -7.25 15.86 22.88
N GLU A 227 -8.46 15.64 22.34
CA GLU A 227 -9.43 16.70 22.01
C GLU A 227 -9.77 17.63 23.20
N ASN A 228 -9.64 17.12 24.43
CA ASN A 228 -9.84 17.86 25.67
C ASN A 228 -8.61 18.66 26.14
N GLY A 229 -7.54 18.69 25.35
CA GLY A 229 -6.25 19.32 25.65
C GLY A 229 -5.35 18.54 26.61
N THR A 230 -5.68 17.27 26.93
CA THR A 230 -4.83 16.44 27.79
C THR A 230 -3.64 15.94 27.01
N VAL A 231 -2.43 16.23 27.50
CA VAL A 231 -1.19 15.70 26.95
C VAL A 231 -0.91 14.33 27.57
N THR A 232 -0.65 13.34 26.72
CA THR A 232 -0.26 11.98 27.11
C THR A 232 1.12 11.69 26.53
N GLU A 233 2.05 11.29 27.40
CA GLU A 233 3.40 10.87 26.99
C GLU A 233 3.36 9.59 26.17
N GLY A 234 4.29 9.46 25.23
CA GLY A 234 4.49 8.28 24.41
C GLY A 234 3.94 8.42 22.99
N PHE A 235 4.25 7.42 22.16
CA PHE A 235 3.78 7.34 20.79
C PHE A 235 2.29 7.02 20.70
N THR A 236 1.60 7.59 19.71
CA THR A 236 0.27 7.13 19.31
C THR A 236 0.40 5.93 18.38
N PRO A 237 -0.29 4.80 18.62
CA PRO A 237 -0.31 3.68 17.70
C PRO A 237 -0.80 4.07 16.30
N VAL A 238 -0.30 3.35 15.28
CA VAL A 238 -0.58 3.65 13.87
C VAL A 238 -1.38 2.51 13.26
N ASP A 239 -2.54 2.83 12.69
CA ASP A 239 -3.35 1.86 11.96
C ASP A 239 -2.62 1.39 10.69
N SER A 240 -2.84 0.14 10.31
CA SER A 240 -2.32 -0.38 9.04
C SER A 240 -2.99 0.31 7.86
N LEU A 241 -2.18 0.83 6.95
CA LEU A 241 -2.59 1.32 5.64
C LEU A 241 -2.77 0.13 4.69
N ALA A 242 -1.77 -0.74 4.61
CA ALA A 242 -1.75 -1.92 3.75
C ALA A 242 -0.92 -3.02 4.42
N SER A 243 -1.41 -4.25 4.37
CA SER A 243 -0.79 -5.39 5.06
C SER A 243 -0.70 -6.59 4.14
N LEU A 244 0.48 -7.22 4.10
CA LEU A 244 0.81 -8.47 3.41
C LEU A 244 1.57 -9.37 4.40
N PRO A 245 0.98 -9.75 5.53
CA PRO A 245 1.67 -10.49 6.58
C PRO A 245 1.98 -11.93 6.10
N PRO A 246 3.08 -12.55 6.57
CA PRO A 246 4.04 -12.02 7.52
C PRO A 246 5.20 -11.23 6.85
N LEU A 247 5.06 -10.83 5.59
CA LEU A 247 6.14 -10.17 4.85
C LEU A 247 6.23 -8.69 5.19
N LEU A 248 5.10 -7.99 5.12
CA LEU A 248 5.05 -6.54 5.18
C LEU A 248 3.77 -6.06 5.87
N ASN A 249 3.88 -5.07 6.75
CA ASN A 249 2.75 -4.28 7.21
C ASN A 249 3.15 -2.80 7.21
N LEU A 250 2.41 -1.99 6.48
CA LEU A 250 2.64 -0.56 6.29
C LEU A 250 1.57 0.23 7.04
N GLY A 251 1.95 1.31 7.69
CA GLY A 251 1.03 2.26 8.30
C GLY A 251 1.60 3.67 8.28
N GLY A 252 0.72 4.63 8.52
CA GLY A 252 1.07 6.04 8.38
C GLY A 252 1.04 6.47 6.93
N GLY A 253 2.00 7.28 6.50
CA GLY A 253 1.99 7.90 5.18
C GLY A 253 1.45 9.32 5.18
N GLN A 254 1.57 9.96 4.02
CA GLN A 254 1.09 11.31 3.79
C GLN A 254 0.62 11.48 2.34
N LEU A 255 -0.34 12.37 2.10
CA LEU A 255 -0.90 12.55 0.77
C LEU A 255 -1.13 14.02 0.43
N VAL A 256 -0.78 14.38 -0.80
CA VAL A 256 -1.17 15.63 -1.46
C VAL A 256 -1.21 15.36 -2.96
N PHE A 257 -2.05 16.12 -3.65
CA PHE A 257 -2.05 16.14 -5.10
C PHE A 257 -0.73 16.78 -5.59
N SER A 258 0.07 16.06 -6.38
CA SER A 258 1.44 16.48 -6.74
C SER A 258 1.51 17.89 -7.30
N LEU A 259 0.50 18.31 -8.08
CA LEU A 259 0.43 19.65 -8.68
C LEU A 259 0.22 20.78 -7.67
N GLY A 260 -0.15 20.45 -6.44
CA GLY A 260 -0.19 21.39 -5.32
C GLY A 260 1.11 21.44 -4.53
N TYR A 261 2.05 20.53 -4.77
CA TYR A 261 3.35 20.45 -4.12
C TYR A 261 4.41 21.17 -4.98
N PRO A 262 5.34 21.94 -4.39
CA PRO A 262 5.62 22.07 -2.96
C PRO A 262 4.83 23.18 -2.23
N GLU A 263 3.97 23.93 -2.91
CA GLU A 263 3.23 25.06 -2.31
C GLU A 263 2.29 24.61 -1.18
N THR A 264 1.81 23.37 -1.25
CA THR A 264 0.94 22.69 -0.29
C THR A 264 1.69 21.49 0.27
N GLN A 265 1.85 21.44 1.59
CA GLN A 265 2.52 20.32 2.25
C GLN A 265 1.59 19.08 2.30
N PRO A 266 2.15 17.86 2.20
CA PRO A 266 1.39 16.63 2.35
C PRO A 266 0.64 16.54 3.68
N GLN A 267 -0.59 16.05 3.65
CA GLN A 267 -1.36 15.77 4.85
C GLN A 267 -0.95 14.39 5.40
N ALA A 268 -0.40 14.36 6.61
CA ALA A 268 -0.08 13.11 7.31
C ALA A 268 -1.35 12.32 7.68
N PHE A 269 -1.32 11.00 7.52
CA PHE A 269 -2.39 10.11 7.99
C PHE A 269 -2.25 9.78 9.48
N ALA A 270 -1.02 9.68 9.99
CA ALA A 270 -0.73 9.37 11.39
C ALA A 270 0.31 10.35 11.98
N PRO A 271 -0.05 11.64 12.16
CA PRO A 271 0.91 12.60 12.68
C PRO A 271 1.32 12.27 14.12
N GLN A 272 2.59 12.54 14.45
CA GLN A 272 3.10 12.46 15.83
C GLN A 272 3.70 13.81 16.21
N ASP A 273 3.49 14.20 17.47
CA ASP A 273 4.06 15.40 18.06
C ASP A 273 5.22 15.01 18.99
N PHE A 274 6.27 15.82 18.98
CA PHE A 274 7.45 15.61 19.83
C PHE A 274 7.92 16.91 20.46
N ASP A 275 8.31 16.85 21.74
CA ASP A 275 9.19 17.86 22.32
C ASP A 275 10.63 17.55 21.90
N VAL A 276 11.37 18.60 21.54
CA VAL A 276 12.72 18.50 21.01
C VAL A 276 13.71 19.16 21.95
N TYR A 277 14.75 18.41 22.29
CA TYR A 277 15.84 18.85 23.15
C TYR A 277 17.16 18.84 22.37
N GLY A 278 17.98 19.85 22.61
CA GLY A 278 19.33 19.92 22.05
C GLY A 278 20.30 18.98 22.76
N SER A 279 21.51 18.85 22.21
CA SER A 279 22.59 18.03 22.80
C SER A 279 23.00 18.42 24.24
N SER A 280 22.66 19.63 24.69
CA SER A 280 22.85 20.08 26.08
C SER A 280 21.75 19.62 27.04
N GLY A 281 20.71 18.93 26.56
CA GLY A 281 19.53 18.53 27.34
C GLY A 281 18.52 19.66 27.58
N SER A 282 18.70 20.82 26.93
CA SER A 282 17.75 21.94 27.01
C SER A 282 16.66 21.80 25.96
N GLU A 283 15.42 22.02 26.36
CA GLU A 283 14.26 22.09 25.46
C GLU A 283 14.45 23.22 24.44
N LEU A 284 14.20 22.90 23.17
CA LEU A 284 14.30 23.81 22.04
C LEU A 284 12.92 24.22 21.51
N GLY A 285 11.91 23.38 21.70
CA GLY A 285 10.58 23.55 21.13
C GLY A 285 9.91 22.21 20.88
N SER A 286 8.85 22.23 20.09
CA SER A 286 8.16 21.03 19.62
C SER A 286 8.13 20.95 18.10
N VAL A 287 7.94 19.75 17.59
CA VAL A 287 7.76 19.47 16.17
C VAL A 287 6.55 18.59 15.94
N GLN A 288 5.91 18.80 14.80
CA GLN A 288 4.89 17.89 14.27
C GLN A 288 5.48 17.15 13.08
N THR A 289 5.18 15.86 12.98
CA THR A 289 5.75 14.98 11.97
C THR A 289 4.68 14.21 11.22
N ALA A 290 4.93 13.88 9.95
CA ALA A 290 4.36 12.69 9.34
C ALA A 290 5.19 11.49 9.78
N VAL A 291 4.53 10.36 9.99
CA VAL A 291 5.18 9.12 10.40
C VAL A 291 4.79 8.01 9.46
N ASP A 292 5.81 7.28 9.01
CA ASP A 292 5.65 6.03 8.27
C ASP A 292 6.18 4.91 9.14
N VAL A 293 5.36 3.90 9.37
CA VAL A 293 5.76 2.71 10.12
C VAL A 293 5.66 1.52 9.20
N ALA A 294 6.75 0.74 9.13
CA ALA A 294 6.74 -0.53 8.43
C ALA A 294 7.15 -1.64 9.38
N ASN A 295 6.50 -2.79 9.30
CA ASN A 295 7.01 -4.04 9.83
C ASN A 295 7.40 -4.92 8.66
N LEU A 296 8.71 -5.18 8.51
CA LEU A 296 9.27 -6.02 7.46
C LEU A 296 9.84 -7.29 8.10
N LEU A 297 9.21 -8.43 7.85
CA LEU A 297 9.63 -9.73 8.40
C LEU A 297 9.84 -9.74 9.93
N GLY A 298 9.06 -8.96 10.68
CA GLY A 298 9.10 -8.87 12.14
C GLY A 298 9.98 -7.73 12.65
N MET A 299 10.69 -7.03 11.76
CA MET A 299 11.54 -5.89 12.10
C MET A 299 10.78 -4.58 11.89
N THR A 300 10.72 -3.73 12.91
CA THR A 300 10.00 -2.45 12.85
C THR A 300 10.91 -1.34 12.34
N ASN A 301 10.43 -0.63 11.33
CA ASN A 301 10.95 0.64 10.85
C ASN A 301 10.02 1.78 11.27
N THR A 302 10.59 2.93 11.61
CA THR A 302 9.81 4.17 11.74
C THR A 302 10.57 5.34 11.14
N GLN A 303 9.93 5.96 10.16
CA GLN A 303 10.38 7.18 9.50
C GLN A 303 9.58 8.37 10.03
N LEU A 304 10.26 9.44 10.44
CA LEU A 304 9.67 10.70 10.85
C LEU A 304 10.04 11.78 9.83
N ILE A 305 9.04 12.48 9.31
CA ILE A 305 9.21 13.59 8.37
C ILE A 305 8.75 14.87 9.07
N ILE A 306 9.65 15.84 9.24
CA ILE A 306 9.32 17.09 9.94
C ILE A 306 8.34 17.93 9.11
N GLN A 307 7.12 18.14 9.60
CA GLN A 307 6.08 18.93 8.92
C GLN A 307 5.86 20.32 9.53
N ALA A 308 6.15 20.49 10.82
CA ALA A 308 6.10 21.80 11.46
C ALA A 308 7.05 21.88 12.64
N VAL A 309 7.48 23.11 12.98
CA VAL A 309 8.38 23.39 14.09
C VAL A 309 7.86 24.59 14.90
N THR A 310 7.86 24.47 16.23
CA THR A 310 7.44 25.52 17.15
C THR A 310 8.51 25.72 18.22
N PRO A 311 9.38 26.75 18.10
CA PRO A 311 10.42 27.01 19.09
C PRO A 311 9.84 27.53 20.41
N VAL A 312 10.49 27.17 21.53
CA VAL A 312 10.20 27.82 22.82
C VAL A 312 10.70 29.28 22.83
N ASP A 313 10.19 30.07 23.77
CA ASP A 313 10.58 31.46 23.93
C ASP A 313 12.10 31.64 24.07
N GLY A 314 12.70 32.44 23.18
CA GLY A 314 14.13 32.72 23.19
C GLY A 314 14.99 31.75 22.39
N VAL A 315 14.40 30.73 21.76
CA VAL A 315 15.05 29.82 20.80
C VAL A 315 14.66 30.20 19.37
N TYR A 316 15.61 30.11 18.44
CA TYR A 316 15.33 30.33 17.01
C TYR A 316 14.87 29.04 16.35
N ALA A 317 13.93 29.13 15.39
CA ALA A 317 13.47 27.97 14.62
C ALA A 317 14.61 27.23 13.88
N SER A 318 15.70 27.94 13.53
CA SER A 318 16.90 27.34 12.93
C SER A 318 17.68 26.42 13.88
N GLN A 319 17.32 26.38 15.17
CA GLN A 319 17.90 25.45 16.14
C GLN A 319 17.09 24.17 16.28
N LEU A 320 15.86 24.14 15.74
CA LEU A 320 15.05 22.93 15.60
C LEU A 320 15.44 22.17 14.32
N PRO A 321 15.01 20.91 14.17
CA PRO A 321 15.10 20.18 12.91
C PRO A 321 14.61 21.01 11.71
N VAL A 322 15.28 20.88 10.57
CA VAL A 322 14.87 21.59 9.34
C VAL A 322 13.56 20.99 8.84
N LEU A 323 12.64 21.85 8.38
CA LEU A 323 11.38 21.40 7.77
C LEU A 323 11.65 20.46 6.59
N GLY A 324 10.91 19.35 6.49
CA GLY A 324 11.11 18.31 5.49
C GLY A 324 12.24 17.31 5.80
N SER A 325 12.99 17.49 6.89
CA SER A 325 14.01 16.52 7.27
C SER A 325 13.40 15.17 7.61
N VAL A 326 14.12 14.11 7.27
CA VAL A 326 13.78 12.72 7.53
C VAL A 326 14.67 12.18 8.64
N TYR A 327 14.05 11.54 9.63
CA TYR A 327 14.71 10.79 10.70
C TYR A 327 14.11 9.40 10.74
N ASP A 328 14.89 8.40 10.39
CA ASP A 328 14.45 7.02 10.26
C ASP A 328 15.28 6.11 11.19
N ALA A 329 14.59 5.16 11.83
CA ALA A 329 15.19 4.06 12.54
C ALA A 329 14.59 2.72 12.08
N PHE A 330 15.45 1.81 11.63
CA PHE A 330 15.09 0.44 11.33
C PHE A 330 15.67 -0.51 12.39
N ASN A 331 14.81 -1.03 13.28
CA ASN A 331 15.21 -1.95 14.33
C ASN A 331 15.32 -3.38 13.81
N LEU A 332 16.55 -3.86 13.67
CA LEU A 332 16.89 -5.20 13.19
C LEU A 332 16.87 -6.26 14.32
N GLY A 333 16.54 -5.85 15.55
CA GLY A 333 16.53 -6.71 16.74
C GLY A 333 17.90 -6.88 17.38
N GLY A 334 17.93 -7.42 18.60
CA GLY A 334 19.17 -7.75 19.32
C GLY A 334 20.09 -6.54 19.61
N GLY A 335 19.55 -5.32 19.60
CA GLY A 335 20.30 -4.07 19.77
C GLY A 335 20.94 -3.53 18.50
N TRP A 336 20.57 -4.05 17.33
CA TRP A 336 20.98 -3.54 16.02
C TRP A 336 19.91 -2.59 15.48
N VAL A 337 20.30 -1.37 15.10
CA VAL A 337 19.41 -0.37 14.50
C VAL A 337 20.13 0.31 13.37
N ASN A 338 19.53 0.34 12.18
CA ASN A 338 19.97 1.26 11.14
C ASN A 338 19.32 2.63 11.38
N VAL A 339 20.13 3.68 11.40
CA VAL A 339 19.70 5.04 11.68
C VAL A 339 20.02 5.89 10.48
N TYR A 340 18.99 6.36 9.79
CA TYR A 340 19.11 7.20 8.61
C TYR A 340 18.57 8.60 8.91
N THR A 341 19.31 9.62 8.53
CA THR A 341 18.88 11.01 8.65
C THR A 341 19.19 11.77 7.38
N ALA A 342 18.23 12.56 6.91
CA ALA A 342 18.41 13.39 5.73
C ALA A 342 17.76 14.77 5.88
N THR A 343 18.36 15.78 5.27
CA THR A 343 17.76 17.13 5.13
C THR A 343 17.44 17.40 3.67
N PRO A 344 16.35 18.12 3.36
CA PRO A 344 16.01 18.42 1.97
C PRO A 344 17.04 19.35 1.32
N ASP A 345 17.13 19.26 0.00
CA ASP A 345 17.82 20.26 -0.81
C ASP A 345 17.08 21.60 -0.71
N VAL A 346 17.84 22.70 -0.68
CA VAL A 346 17.27 24.04 -0.54
C VAL A 346 17.62 24.86 -1.77
N THR A 347 16.60 25.28 -2.51
CA THR A 347 16.76 26.19 -3.66
C THR A 347 16.53 27.63 -3.23
N VAL A 348 17.57 28.46 -3.34
CA VAL A 348 17.49 29.91 -3.10
C VAL A 348 17.97 30.64 -4.34
N ASP A 349 17.12 31.50 -4.91
CA ASP A 349 17.43 32.28 -6.12
C ASP A 349 17.94 31.43 -7.30
N GLY A 350 17.39 30.21 -7.46
CA GLY A 350 17.78 29.27 -8.51
C GLY A 350 19.07 28.50 -8.25
N VAL A 351 19.69 28.66 -7.08
CA VAL A 351 20.85 27.87 -6.64
C VAL A 351 20.37 26.79 -5.68
N VAL A 352 20.54 25.53 -6.09
CA VAL A 352 20.28 24.37 -5.24
C VAL A 352 21.48 24.16 -4.31
N THR A 353 21.23 24.20 -3.01
CA THR A 353 22.18 23.75 -2.00
C THR A 353 21.79 22.33 -1.61
N PRO A 354 22.63 21.32 -1.90
CA PRO A 354 22.33 19.94 -1.52
C PRO A 354 22.18 19.81 -0.01
N GLY A 355 21.21 18.99 0.39
CA GLY A 355 21.02 18.55 1.75
C GLY A 355 22.16 17.64 2.23
N THR A 356 21.99 17.15 3.45
CA THR A 356 22.91 16.21 4.08
C THR A 356 22.20 14.88 4.25
N VAL A 357 22.94 13.79 4.04
CA VAL A 357 22.47 12.42 4.28
C VAL A 357 23.50 11.75 5.18
N HIS A 358 23.02 11.12 6.24
CA HIS A 358 23.82 10.30 7.13
C HIS A 358 23.11 8.99 7.39
N ASP A 359 23.87 7.90 7.35
CA ASP A 359 23.43 6.56 7.66
C ASP A 359 24.41 5.92 8.64
N THR A 360 23.89 5.45 9.76
CA THR A 360 24.66 4.77 10.80
C THR A 360 23.99 3.47 11.22
N LEU A 361 24.70 2.36 11.08
CA LEU A 361 24.33 1.11 11.73
C LEU A 361 24.83 1.12 13.17
N VAL A 362 23.90 1.27 14.11
CA VAL A 362 24.13 1.15 15.56
C VAL A 362 24.15 -0.33 15.91
N THR A 363 25.16 -0.74 16.68
CA THR A 363 25.30 -2.13 17.15
C THR A 363 25.68 -2.16 18.62
N PRO A 364 25.50 -3.30 19.31
CA PRO A 364 25.96 -3.48 20.69
C PRO A 364 27.48 -3.30 20.88
N PHE A 365 28.26 -3.32 19.80
CA PHE A 365 29.73 -3.25 19.84
C PHE A 365 30.29 -1.91 19.34
N GLY A 366 29.42 -0.99 18.93
CA GLY A 366 29.78 0.32 18.37
C GLY A 366 29.09 0.61 17.04
N ASN A 367 29.17 1.87 16.62
CA ASN A 367 28.48 2.36 15.43
C ASN A 367 29.34 2.23 14.18
N MET A 368 28.71 1.91 13.05
CA MET A 368 29.33 1.88 11.72
C MET A 368 28.67 2.93 10.83
N ASN A 369 29.47 3.78 10.19
CA ASN A 369 28.99 4.74 9.20
C ASN A 369 28.77 4.04 7.86
N LEU A 370 27.58 4.22 7.28
CA LEU A 370 27.14 3.68 5.99
C LEU A 370 26.89 4.78 4.95
N ASP A 371 27.30 6.02 5.19
CA ASP A 371 27.12 7.17 4.29
C ASP A 371 27.66 6.88 2.88
N SER A 372 28.73 6.10 2.74
CA SER A 372 29.28 5.74 1.42
C SER A 372 28.37 4.82 0.61
N LEU A 373 27.47 4.09 1.28
CA LEU A 373 26.53 3.18 0.64
C LEU A 373 25.22 3.89 0.27
N PHE A 374 24.75 4.79 1.14
CA PHE A 374 23.42 5.38 1.02
C PHE A 374 23.39 6.91 0.89
N GLY A 375 24.54 7.58 0.91
CA GLY A 375 24.62 9.04 0.82
C GLY A 375 24.15 9.64 -0.51
N GLY A 376 23.95 8.81 -1.54
CA GLY A 376 23.31 9.20 -2.80
C GLY A 376 21.79 9.14 -2.78
N ILE A 377 21.18 8.63 -1.70
CA ILE A 377 19.73 8.50 -1.54
C ILE A 377 19.31 9.57 -0.52
N ASN A 378 18.61 10.60 -0.97
CA ASN A 378 18.07 11.64 -0.09
C ASN A 378 16.54 11.50 0.01
N ALA A 379 16.06 10.76 1.01
CA ALA A 379 14.62 10.55 1.22
C ALA A 379 13.86 11.81 1.66
N ALA A 380 14.57 12.89 2.02
CA ALA A 380 13.96 14.18 2.32
C ALA A 380 13.62 14.99 1.05
N ASN A 381 14.18 14.60 -0.10
CA ASN A 381 13.80 15.18 -1.37
C ASN A 381 12.53 14.50 -1.91
N PRO A 382 11.68 15.23 -2.65
CA PRO A 382 10.60 14.61 -3.41
C PRO A 382 11.17 13.67 -4.48
N LEU A 383 10.37 12.71 -4.90
CA LEU A 383 10.70 11.79 -5.98
C LEU A 383 10.53 12.50 -7.33
N ASP A 384 11.49 12.31 -8.23
CA ASP A 384 11.42 12.81 -9.60
C ASP A 384 11.11 11.64 -10.56
N PRO A 385 9.94 11.65 -11.23
CA PRO A 385 9.64 10.64 -12.23
C PRO A 385 10.69 10.54 -13.36
N GLY A 386 11.40 11.63 -13.66
CA GLY A 386 12.42 11.69 -14.70
C GLY A 386 13.65 10.81 -14.44
N ASP A 387 13.97 10.51 -13.18
CA ASP A 387 15.16 9.73 -12.80
C ASP A 387 15.19 8.33 -13.44
N ALA A 388 14.02 7.72 -13.65
CA ALA A 388 13.87 6.43 -14.31
C ALA A 388 14.24 6.46 -15.80
N PHE A 389 14.06 7.60 -16.47
CA PHE A 389 14.17 7.72 -17.93
C PHE A 389 15.51 8.26 -18.42
N THR A 390 16.47 8.53 -17.54
CA THR A 390 17.80 9.09 -17.89
C THR A 390 18.56 8.29 -18.96
N GLY A 391 18.33 6.97 -19.07
CA GLY A 391 18.91 6.12 -20.13
C GLY A 391 18.16 6.14 -21.48
N LEU A 392 17.00 6.78 -21.55
CA LEU A 392 16.07 6.76 -22.69
C LEU A 392 15.87 8.13 -23.37
N GLN A 393 16.56 9.17 -22.91
CA GLN A 393 16.46 10.52 -23.45
C GLN A 393 16.86 10.59 -24.94
N VAL A 394 16.09 11.31 -25.75
CA VAL A 394 16.26 11.36 -27.23
C VAL A 394 17.27 12.42 -27.66
N GLY A 395 17.45 13.50 -26.88
CA GLY A 395 18.43 14.56 -27.13
C GLY A 395 18.21 15.35 -28.44
N ASP A 396 17.00 15.33 -29.00
CA ASP A 396 16.63 16.12 -30.19
C ASP A 396 16.28 17.55 -29.76
N PRO A 397 16.94 18.60 -30.31
CA PRO A 397 16.70 19.98 -29.92
C PRO A 397 15.33 20.55 -30.34
N SER A 398 14.52 19.79 -31.07
CA SER A 398 13.13 20.13 -31.39
C SER A 398 12.10 19.64 -30.36
N LEU A 399 12.56 18.86 -29.39
CA LEU A 399 11.78 18.34 -28.25
C LEU A 399 12.25 18.98 -26.95
N GLY A 400 11.54 18.71 -25.86
CA GLY A 400 11.99 18.96 -24.49
C GLY A 400 13.33 18.29 -24.16
N ASP A 401 14.06 18.86 -23.21
CA ASP A 401 15.32 18.32 -22.71
C ASP A 401 15.10 16.96 -22.00
N ASP A 402 13.92 16.77 -21.40
CA ASP A 402 13.46 15.58 -20.70
C ASP A 402 12.71 14.57 -21.59
N ALA A 403 12.63 14.80 -22.91
CA ALA A 403 11.93 13.90 -23.82
C ALA A 403 12.63 12.54 -23.97
N PHE A 404 11.87 11.44 -23.88
CA PHE A 404 12.39 10.07 -23.87
C PHE A 404 11.63 9.13 -24.82
N SER A 405 12.34 8.14 -25.40
CA SER A 405 11.75 7.12 -26.28
C SER A 405 11.35 5.88 -25.49
N LEU A 406 10.11 5.44 -25.67
CA LEU A 406 9.55 4.28 -24.99
C LEU A 406 8.39 3.67 -25.80
N GLY A 407 8.39 2.34 -25.98
CA GLY A 407 7.27 1.63 -26.60
C GLY A 407 6.96 2.02 -28.06
N GLY A 408 7.92 2.61 -28.79
CA GLY A 408 7.71 3.10 -30.15
C GLY A 408 7.16 4.53 -30.23
N TYR A 409 7.08 5.22 -29.09
CA TYR A 409 6.70 6.62 -28.97
C TYR A 409 7.86 7.43 -28.39
N ILE A 410 7.82 8.74 -28.59
CA ILE A 410 8.60 9.69 -27.79
C ILE A 410 7.62 10.45 -26.91
N PHE A 411 7.88 10.47 -25.60
CA PHE A 411 7.12 11.19 -24.60
C PHE A 411 7.89 12.43 -24.16
N ASP A 412 7.23 13.58 -24.23
CA ASP A 412 7.78 14.87 -23.81
C ASP A 412 6.95 15.41 -22.62
N PRO A 413 7.50 15.41 -21.40
CA PRO A 413 6.76 15.74 -20.19
C PRO A 413 6.46 17.24 -20.09
N THR A 414 5.27 17.56 -19.58
CA THR A 414 4.83 18.94 -19.36
C THR A 414 4.47 19.18 -17.89
N LEU A 415 4.94 20.29 -17.32
CA LEU A 415 4.60 20.72 -15.97
C LEU A 415 3.14 21.16 -15.87
N GLY A 416 2.43 20.66 -14.86
CA GLY A 416 1.00 20.89 -14.67
C GLY A 416 0.08 20.24 -15.71
N LEU A 417 -1.25 20.34 -15.53
CA LEU A 417 -2.23 19.74 -16.47
C LEU A 417 -2.48 20.59 -17.71
N THR A 418 -2.17 21.88 -17.64
CA THR A 418 -2.42 22.85 -18.71
C THR A 418 -1.20 23.74 -18.95
N GLY A 419 -0.06 23.37 -18.38
CA GLY A 419 1.17 24.13 -18.55
C GLY A 419 1.70 23.98 -19.97
N SER A 420 2.66 24.84 -20.28
CA SER A 420 3.46 24.77 -21.51
C SER A 420 4.94 24.65 -21.20
N ASP A 421 5.27 24.59 -19.90
CA ASP A 421 6.64 24.46 -19.43
C ASP A 421 6.98 22.97 -19.42
N GLU A 422 8.18 22.66 -19.88
CA GLU A 422 8.67 21.30 -19.99
C GLU A 422 9.20 20.79 -18.64
N GLY A 423 9.08 19.48 -18.44
CA GLY A 423 9.59 18.78 -17.27
C GLY A 423 8.53 17.94 -16.53
N PHE A 424 9.01 17.17 -15.55
CA PHE A 424 8.19 16.29 -14.74
C PHE A 424 7.62 16.99 -13.50
N ASN A 425 6.37 16.67 -13.16
CA ASN A 425 5.80 17.05 -11.88
C ASN A 425 6.47 16.20 -10.79
N ILE A 426 7.19 16.85 -9.87
CA ILE A 426 7.76 16.20 -8.71
C ILE A 426 6.68 15.54 -7.84
N VAL A 427 7.01 14.41 -7.22
CA VAL A 427 6.07 13.57 -6.48
C VAL A 427 6.52 13.47 -5.03
N PRO A 428 5.75 13.98 -4.06
CA PRO A 428 6.07 13.75 -2.66
C PRO A 428 5.97 12.27 -2.31
N SER A 429 6.80 11.81 -1.38
CA SER A 429 6.70 10.45 -0.87
C SER A 429 5.37 10.25 -0.14
N LEU A 430 4.62 9.24 -0.57
CA LEU A 430 3.44 8.71 0.12
C LEU A 430 3.85 7.95 1.38
N LEU A 431 4.88 7.11 1.27
CA LEU A 431 5.40 6.27 2.35
C LEU A 431 6.88 5.98 2.12
N GLY A 432 7.69 5.98 3.18
CA GLY A 432 9.09 5.59 3.10
C GLY A 432 9.59 4.69 4.24
N VAL A 433 10.67 3.99 3.93
CA VAL A 433 11.54 3.21 4.83
C VAL A 433 12.96 3.60 4.44
N GLY A 434 13.46 4.71 4.97
CA GLY A 434 14.75 5.27 4.54
C GLY A 434 15.93 4.39 4.98
N PRO A 435 16.99 4.19 4.17
CA PRO A 435 17.16 4.55 2.74
C PRO A 435 16.67 3.46 1.77
N LEU A 436 15.92 2.47 2.23
CA LEU A 436 15.61 1.24 1.50
C LEU A 436 14.51 1.43 0.45
N LEU A 437 13.44 2.12 0.81
CA LEU A 437 12.25 2.27 0.00
C LEU A 437 11.65 3.67 0.15
N SER A 438 11.21 4.26 -0.95
CA SER A 438 10.27 5.38 -0.96
C SER A 438 9.25 5.13 -2.05
N LEU A 439 7.98 5.26 -1.72
CA LEU A 439 6.85 5.16 -2.64
C LEU A 439 6.21 6.54 -2.75
N GLY A 440 5.86 6.95 -3.96
CA GLY A 440 5.13 8.19 -4.22
C GLY A 440 4.13 8.00 -5.34
N GLY A 441 3.24 8.99 -5.45
CA GLY A 441 2.05 8.89 -6.27
C GLY A 441 0.96 8.15 -5.51
N ALA A 442 -0.09 7.82 -6.24
CA ALA A 442 -1.13 6.88 -5.86
C ALA A 442 -2.27 7.04 -6.86
N SER A 443 -2.96 5.94 -7.14
CA SER A 443 -4.27 5.98 -7.79
C SER A 443 -5.29 5.35 -6.86
N VAL A 444 -6.38 6.05 -6.57
CA VAL A 444 -7.43 5.51 -5.69
C VAL A 444 -8.72 5.39 -6.46
N GLY A 445 -9.11 4.14 -6.73
CA GLY A 445 -10.44 3.79 -7.22
C GLY A 445 -11.36 3.46 -6.06
N ILE A 446 -12.52 4.13 -5.96
CA ILE A 446 -13.57 3.77 -5.00
C ILE A 446 -14.77 3.25 -5.80
N GLY A 447 -14.97 1.94 -5.77
CA GLY A 447 -15.95 1.25 -6.62
C GLY A 447 -15.58 1.31 -8.11
N GLY A 448 -16.49 0.92 -9.00
CA GLY A 448 -16.26 0.87 -10.46
C GLY A 448 -16.16 2.24 -11.18
N GLY A 449 -15.75 3.30 -10.49
CA GLY A 449 -15.54 4.65 -11.05
C GLY A 449 -14.14 4.83 -11.65
N THR A 450 -13.92 5.98 -12.31
CA THR A 450 -12.56 6.38 -12.75
C THR A 450 -11.69 6.64 -11.51
N PRO A 451 -10.47 6.06 -11.42
CA PRO A 451 -9.56 6.34 -10.32
C PRO A 451 -9.21 7.82 -10.18
N ILE A 452 -8.91 8.24 -8.96
CA ILE A 452 -8.31 9.54 -8.67
C ILE A 452 -6.80 9.35 -8.67
N ASP A 453 -6.12 9.94 -9.65
CA ASP A 453 -4.65 9.93 -9.73
C ASP A 453 -4.09 11.11 -8.94
N PHE A 454 -3.28 10.83 -7.91
CA PHE A 454 -2.70 11.85 -7.03
C PHE A 454 -1.42 12.49 -7.58
N ALA A 455 -0.77 11.83 -8.53
CA ALA A 455 0.37 12.37 -9.25
C ALA A 455 0.14 12.35 -10.76
N PRO A 456 -0.76 13.19 -11.30
CA PRO A 456 -1.00 13.19 -12.73
C PRO A 456 0.18 13.83 -13.48
N GLN A 457 0.49 13.29 -14.65
CA GLN A 457 1.51 13.81 -15.56
C GLN A 457 0.95 13.91 -16.97
N VAL A 458 1.24 15.02 -17.64
CA VAL A 458 0.91 15.22 -19.05
C VAL A 458 2.15 14.98 -19.90
N PHE A 459 1.97 14.28 -21.01
CA PHE A 459 2.99 14.10 -22.03
C PHE A 459 2.46 14.54 -23.39
N THR A 460 3.27 15.28 -24.13
CA THR A 460 3.11 15.36 -25.59
C THR A 460 3.73 14.12 -26.19
N VAL A 461 3.04 13.49 -27.14
CA VAL A 461 3.43 12.19 -27.70
C VAL A 461 3.79 12.36 -29.16
N TYR A 462 4.95 11.85 -29.55
CA TYR A 462 5.43 11.86 -30.92
C TYR A 462 5.63 10.43 -31.44
N ASP A 463 5.48 10.26 -32.75
CA ASP A 463 5.87 9.03 -33.44
C ASP A 463 7.40 8.90 -33.56
N ASP A 464 7.94 7.75 -33.16
CA ASP A 464 9.37 7.40 -33.23
C ASP A 464 9.74 6.63 -34.52
N SER A 465 8.80 6.41 -35.44
CA SER A 465 9.02 5.60 -36.66
C SER A 465 9.70 6.36 -37.82
N GLY A 466 9.79 7.70 -37.72
CA GLY A 466 10.24 8.60 -38.78
C GLY A 466 11.66 9.14 -38.61
N SER A 467 12.12 9.98 -39.56
CA SER A 467 13.39 10.72 -39.45
C SER A 467 13.29 12.00 -38.62
N SER A 468 12.08 12.36 -38.20
CA SER A 468 11.78 13.54 -37.38
C SER A 468 10.55 13.25 -36.53
N PRO A 469 10.48 13.72 -35.28
CA PRO A 469 9.33 13.52 -34.42
C PRO A 469 8.08 14.12 -35.07
N THR A 470 7.00 13.33 -35.14
CA THR A 470 5.69 13.81 -35.62
C THR A 470 4.73 13.85 -34.44
N ASP A 471 4.20 15.05 -34.14
CA ASP A 471 3.24 15.26 -33.05
C ASP A 471 1.96 14.45 -33.29
N LEU A 472 1.63 13.58 -32.33
CA LEU A 472 0.42 12.76 -32.33
C LEU A 472 -0.67 13.35 -31.43
N GLY A 473 -0.32 14.28 -30.54
CA GLY A 473 -1.20 14.85 -29.52
C GLY A 473 -0.63 14.70 -28.12
N SER A 474 -1.50 14.67 -27.11
CA SER A 474 -1.11 14.53 -25.72
C SER A 474 -1.88 13.44 -24.99
N ILE A 475 -1.29 12.99 -23.89
CA ILE A 475 -1.93 12.08 -22.93
C ILE A 475 -1.83 12.66 -21.53
N THR A 476 -2.84 12.36 -20.71
CA THR A 476 -2.77 12.54 -19.26
C THR A 476 -2.65 11.16 -18.63
N THR A 477 -1.76 11.04 -17.67
CA THR A 477 -1.43 9.78 -17.00
C THR A 477 -1.54 9.93 -15.49
N GLY A 478 -1.77 8.84 -14.78
CA GLY A 478 -1.46 8.71 -13.36
C GLY A 478 -0.06 8.13 -13.21
N VAL A 479 0.77 8.72 -12.35
CA VAL A 479 2.17 8.30 -12.14
C VAL A 479 2.34 7.70 -10.75
N ASN A 480 3.03 6.57 -10.68
CA ASN A 480 3.61 6.04 -9.44
C ASN A 480 5.12 6.05 -9.56
N VAL A 481 5.79 6.61 -8.55
CA VAL A 481 7.26 6.65 -8.51
C VAL A 481 7.72 5.86 -7.31
N SER A 482 8.74 5.04 -7.47
CA SER A 482 9.41 4.44 -6.32
C SER A 482 10.92 4.56 -6.41
N ASN A 483 11.55 4.60 -5.24
CA ASN A 483 12.98 4.46 -5.10
C ASN A 483 13.25 3.23 -4.25
N LEU A 484 13.91 2.22 -4.84
CA LEU A 484 14.30 0.99 -4.15
C LEU A 484 15.82 0.91 -4.12
N LEU A 485 16.42 1.07 -2.93
CA LEU A 485 17.87 1.03 -2.74
C LEU A 485 18.65 1.97 -3.69
N GLY A 486 18.06 3.12 -4.04
CA GLY A 486 18.65 4.10 -4.95
C GLY A 486 18.33 3.86 -6.42
N MET A 487 17.61 2.78 -6.77
CA MET A 487 17.10 2.54 -8.11
C MET A 487 15.77 3.27 -8.27
N ALA A 488 15.67 4.10 -9.30
CA ALA A 488 14.45 4.85 -9.59
C ALA A 488 13.52 4.04 -10.48
N ASN A 489 12.25 3.99 -10.11
CA ASN A 489 11.18 3.37 -10.89
C ASN A 489 10.10 4.40 -11.16
N THR A 490 9.67 4.50 -12.41
CA THR A 490 8.52 5.33 -12.77
C THR A 490 7.54 4.49 -13.58
N GLU A 491 6.36 4.31 -13.01
CA GLU A 491 5.20 3.76 -13.67
C GLU A 491 4.26 4.90 -14.06
N PHE A 492 3.70 4.85 -15.25
CA PHE A 492 2.59 5.71 -15.62
C PHE A 492 1.52 4.95 -16.41
N THR A 493 0.27 5.17 -16.01
CA THR A 493 -0.91 4.60 -16.64
C THR A 493 -1.64 5.68 -17.44
N VAL A 494 -1.94 5.42 -18.70
CA VAL A 494 -2.65 6.36 -19.58
C VAL A 494 -4.10 6.52 -19.12
N ALA A 495 -4.44 7.67 -18.54
CA ALA A 495 -5.80 7.97 -18.06
C ALA A 495 -6.69 8.53 -19.18
N SER A 496 -6.15 9.40 -20.04
CA SER A 496 -6.89 10.00 -21.16
C SER A 496 -5.99 10.42 -22.31
N VAL A 497 -6.58 10.57 -23.50
CA VAL A 497 -5.88 10.90 -24.75
C VAL A 497 -6.52 12.10 -25.43
N ALA A 498 -5.71 12.94 -26.06
CA ALA A 498 -6.13 14.08 -26.85
C ALA A 498 -5.28 14.16 -28.14
N ALA A 499 -5.81 13.64 -29.24
CA ALA A 499 -5.12 13.64 -30.52
C ALA A 499 -4.89 15.05 -31.08
N ALA A 500 -3.75 15.25 -31.73
CA ALA A 500 -3.46 16.48 -32.47
C ALA A 500 -4.44 16.66 -33.65
N ASP A 501 -4.58 17.91 -34.12
CA ASP A 501 -5.50 18.24 -35.21
C ASP A 501 -5.18 17.45 -36.48
N GLY A 502 -6.12 16.62 -36.91
CA GLY A 502 -5.98 15.79 -38.12
C GLY A 502 -5.25 14.46 -37.90
N VAL A 503 -4.91 14.12 -36.66
CA VAL A 503 -4.36 12.81 -36.25
C VAL A 503 -5.49 11.91 -35.74
N ASP A 504 -5.41 10.61 -36.06
CA ASP A 504 -6.33 9.61 -35.52
C ASP A 504 -5.91 9.27 -34.07
N ALA A 505 -6.85 9.35 -33.12
CA ALA A 505 -6.60 9.01 -31.72
C ALA A 505 -6.13 7.55 -31.52
N ALA A 506 -6.42 6.65 -32.47
CA ALA A 506 -5.92 5.28 -32.44
C ALA A 506 -4.39 5.17 -32.65
N LEU A 507 -3.71 6.26 -33.02
CA LEU A 507 -2.25 6.31 -33.10
C LEU A 507 -1.60 6.59 -31.74
N LEU A 508 -2.34 7.19 -30.80
CA LEU A 508 -1.87 7.38 -29.43
C LEU A 508 -1.97 6.06 -28.63
N PRO A 509 -1.20 5.90 -27.55
CA PRO A 509 -1.39 4.83 -26.59
C PRO A 509 -2.84 4.73 -26.12
N ALA A 510 -3.38 3.52 -26.01
CA ALA A 510 -4.74 3.33 -25.52
C ALA A 510 -4.87 3.72 -24.04
N ALA A 511 -6.01 4.31 -23.65
CA ALA A 511 -6.30 4.56 -22.24
C ALA A 511 -6.32 3.23 -21.46
N GLY A 512 -5.63 3.18 -20.32
CA GLY A 512 -5.33 2.00 -19.52
C GLY A 512 -3.97 1.36 -19.84
N THR A 513 -3.26 1.80 -20.88
CA THR A 513 -1.90 1.29 -21.14
C THR A 513 -0.96 1.71 -20.01
N VAL A 514 -0.19 0.76 -19.50
CA VAL A 514 0.80 0.95 -18.45
C VAL A 514 2.19 0.92 -19.06
N TYR A 515 3.00 1.90 -18.69
CA TYR A 515 4.42 1.95 -18.97
C TYR A 515 5.16 2.00 -17.64
N ASP A 516 6.16 1.17 -17.47
CA ASP A 516 7.04 1.20 -16.29
C ASP A 516 8.49 1.09 -16.75
N VAL A 517 9.33 1.92 -16.13
CA VAL A 517 10.77 1.84 -16.28
C VAL A 517 11.42 1.79 -14.90
N LEU A 518 12.11 0.68 -14.62
CA LEU A 518 13.02 0.55 -13.49
C LEU A 518 14.46 0.78 -13.94
N ASN A 519 15.09 1.82 -13.41
CA ASN A 519 16.47 2.18 -13.70
C ASN A 519 17.43 1.67 -12.62
N PHE A 520 18.25 0.68 -12.97
CA PHE A 520 19.30 0.14 -12.10
C PHE A 520 20.59 0.99 -12.13
N GLY A 521 20.67 1.95 -13.04
CA GLY A 521 21.87 2.72 -13.32
C GLY A 521 22.87 1.99 -14.22
N GLY A 522 23.92 2.72 -14.66
CA GLY A 522 25.00 2.13 -15.45
C GLY A 522 24.59 1.57 -16.81
N GLY A 523 23.47 2.05 -17.38
CA GLY A 523 22.91 1.58 -18.65
C GLY A 523 22.06 0.31 -18.53
N TRP A 524 21.63 -0.06 -17.33
CA TRP A 524 20.69 -1.14 -17.08
C TRP A 524 19.31 -0.58 -16.74
N GLN A 525 18.29 -0.97 -17.51
CA GLN A 525 16.91 -0.58 -17.28
C GLN A 525 16.00 -1.78 -17.53
N ASN A 526 14.97 -1.97 -16.73
CA ASN A 526 13.87 -2.86 -17.06
C ASN A 526 12.71 -2.00 -17.58
N ILE A 527 12.15 -2.39 -18.71
CA ILE A 527 11.06 -1.69 -19.37
C ILE A 527 9.88 -2.65 -19.46
N TYR A 528 8.83 -2.33 -18.74
CA TYR A 528 7.59 -3.08 -18.75
C TYR A 528 6.49 -2.25 -19.43
N ILE A 529 5.76 -2.85 -20.35
CA ILE A 529 4.62 -2.22 -21.03
C ILE A 529 3.47 -3.22 -21.06
N ALA A 530 2.30 -2.79 -20.64
CA ALA A 530 1.09 -3.60 -20.71
C ALA A 530 -0.07 -2.83 -21.33
N THR A 531 -0.72 -3.44 -22.31
CA THR A 531 -1.93 -2.89 -22.91
C THR A 531 -3.19 -3.47 -22.26
N PRO A 532 -4.25 -2.67 -22.14
CA PRO A 532 -5.47 -3.06 -21.42
C PRO A 532 -6.32 -4.06 -22.21
N GLY A 533 -7.14 -4.82 -21.49
CA GLY A 533 -8.16 -5.71 -22.05
C GLY A 533 -7.75 -7.18 -22.13
N ASP A 534 -8.72 -8.05 -22.49
CA ASP A 534 -8.56 -9.52 -22.50
C ASP A 534 -7.50 -10.00 -23.51
N ASP A 535 -7.33 -9.26 -24.61
CA ASP A 535 -6.29 -9.48 -25.63
C ASP A 535 -5.06 -8.58 -25.42
N GLY A 536 -4.94 -7.97 -24.23
CA GLY A 536 -3.83 -7.12 -23.84
C GLY A 536 -2.49 -7.85 -23.96
N THR A 537 -1.45 -7.13 -24.35
CA THR A 537 -0.10 -7.64 -24.52
C THR A 537 0.79 -7.11 -23.41
N ILE A 538 1.55 -7.99 -22.79
CA ILE A 538 2.62 -7.64 -21.86
C ILE A 538 3.94 -7.79 -22.60
N THR A 539 4.74 -6.73 -22.58
CA THR A 539 6.14 -6.78 -23.00
C THR A 539 7.01 -6.35 -21.84
N ASP A 540 8.00 -7.16 -21.52
CA ASP A 540 9.00 -6.86 -20.51
C ASP A 540 10.39 -7.03 -21.12
N THR A 541 11.19 -5.98 -21.10
CA THR A 541 12.53 -5.95 -21.70
C THR A 541 13.55 -5.45 -20.70
N LEU A 542 14.53 -6.29 -20.36
CA LEU A 542 15.75 -5.85 -19.69
C LEU A 542 16.72 -5.29 -20.71
N VAL A 543 16.87 -3.97 -20.70
CA VAL A 543 17.88 -3.22 -21.45
C VAL A 543 19.21 -3.32 -20.71
N THR A 544 20.26 -3.68 -21.45
CA THR A 544 21.63 -3.76 -20.92
C THR A 544 22.61 -3.08 -21.87
N PRO A 545 23.81 -2.71 -21.40
CA PRO A 545 24.86 -2.17 -22.26
C PRO A 545 25.32 -3.13 -23.38
N PHE A 546 24.93 -4.42 -23.30
CA PHE A 546 25.34 -5.47 -24.23
C PHE A 546 24.21 -5.92 -25.17
N GLY A 547 23.02 -5.30 -25.05
CA GLY A 547 21.82 -5.65 -25.80
C GLY A 547 20.64 -5.97 -24.90
N ASN A 548 19.46 -6.09 -25.51
CA ASN A 548 18.21 -6.25 -24.80
C ASN A 548 17.86 -7.73 -24.62
N ILE A 549 17.26 -8.06 -23.47
CA ILE A 549 16.75 -9.39 -23.13
C ILE A 549 15.24 -9.29 -22.94
N ASP A 550 14.49 -10.11 -23.66
CA ASP A 550 13.03 -10.21 -23.53
C ASP A 550 12.69 -11.10 -22.32
N LEU A 551 11.99 -10.51 -21.35
CA LEU A 551 11.49 -11.14 -20.13
C LEU A 551 9.97 -11.34 -20.15
N SER A 552 9.28 -11.02 -21.25
CA SER A 552 7.81 -11.05 -21.34
C SER A 552 7.22 -12.41 -20.96
N SER A 553 7.92 -13.50 -21.28
CA SER A 553 7.48 -14.86 -20.91
C SER A 553 7.56 -15.18 -19.41
N LEU A 554 8.39 -14.45 -18.66
CA LEU A 554 8.56 -14.62 -17.22
C LEU A 554 7.45 -13.89 -16.45
N PHE A 555 7.01 -12.74 -16.95
CA PHE A 555 6.06 -11.85 -16.27
C PHE A 555 4.70 -11.71 -16.98
N GLY A 556 4.46 -12.47 -18.05
CA GLY A 556 3.22 -12.45 -18.81
C GLY A 556 1.97 -12.90 -18.04
N ILE A 557 2.10 -13.31 -16.78
CA ILE A 557 0.99 -13.65 -15.88
C ILE A 557 0.43 -12.42 -15.14
N PHE A 558 1.19 -11.32 -15.05
CA PHE A 558 0.77 -10.11 -14.36
C PHE A 558 0.52 -9.02 -15.40
N ASN A 559 -0.74 -8.66 -15.61
CA ASN A 559 -1.10 -7.53 -16.46
C ASN A 559 -1.46 -6.31 -15.59
N ALA A 560 -0.48 -5.44 -15.34
CA ALA A 560 -0.69 -4.21 -14.57
C ALA A 560 -1.72 -3.23 -15.18
N ALA A 561 -2.09 -3.38 -16.46
CA ALA A 561 -3.14 -2.58 -17.10
C ALA A 561 -4.57 -3.01 -16.68
N ASN A 562 -4.69 -4.16 -16.03
CA ASN A 562 -5.93 -4.65 -15.46
C ASN A 562 -5.96 -4.42 -13.95
N PRO A 563 -7.14 -4.23 -13.33
CA PRO A 563 -7.27 -4.23 -11.88
C PRO A 563 -6.72 -5.51 -11.25
N LEU A 564 -6.30 -5.42 -9.99
CA LEU A 564 -5.85 -6.59 -9.22
C LEU A 564 -7.06 -7.47 -8.88
N ASP A 565 -6.93 -8.79 -9.05
CA ASP A 565 -7.96 -9.75 -8.67
C ASP A 565 -7.59 -10.42 -7.33
N PRO A 566 -8.35 -10.17 -6.23
CA PRO A 566 -8.10 -10.82 -4.96
C PRO A 566 -8.21 -12.36 -5.04
N GLY A 567 -8.96 -12.90 -6.01
CA GLY A 567 -9.17 -14.33 -6.21
C GLY A 567 -7.92 -15.10 -6.63
N ASP A 568 -6.94 -14.44 -7.26
CA ASP A 568 -5.71 -15.07 -7.75
C ASP A 568 -4.89 -15.71 -6.62
N ALA A 569 -4.94 -15.13 -5.42
CA ALA A 569 -4.25 -15.64 -4.24
C ALA A 569 -4.82 -16.99 -3.76
N PHE A 570 -6.11 -17.25 -3.98
CA PHE A 570 -6.80 -18.45 -3.48
C PHE A 570 -6.90 -19.58 -4.50
N THR A 571 -6.55 -19.30 -5.76
CA THR A 571 -6.65 -20.28 -6.85
C THR A 571 -5.88 -21.56 -6.52
N GLY A 572 -6.59 -22.69 -6.41
CA GLY A 572 -6.04 -24.03 -6.14
C GLY A 572 -5.78 -24.36 -4.67
N LEU A 573 -6.10 -23.47 -3.72
CA LEU A 573 -5.84 -23.69 -2.29
C LEU A 573 -6.58 -24.92 -1.73
N ASP A 574 -7.86 -25.06 -2.05
CA ASP A 574 -8.70 -26.16 -1.57
C ASP A 574 -8.33 -27.52 -2.20
N ASP A 575 -7.78 -27.52 -3.42
CA ASP A 575 -7.31 -28.74 -4.09
C ASP A 575 -6.13 -29.37 -3.34
N VAL A 576 -5.25 -28.54 -2.75
CA VAL A 576 -4.12 -29.01 -1.93
C VAL A 576 -4.62 -29.58 -0.60
N GLY A 577 -5.59 -28.92 0.04
CA GLY A 577 -6.22 -29.41 1.27
C GLY A 577 -6.91 -30.77 1.09
N ALA A 578 -7.57 -30.97 -0.05
CA ALA A 578 -8.25 -32.22 -0.39
C ALA A 578 -7.31 -33.42 -0.58
N MET A 579 -6.05 -33.20 -1.02
CA MET A 579 -5.04 -34.27 -1.18
C MET A 579 -4.72 -34.99 0.15
N PHE A 580 -4.91 -34.35 1.30
CA PHE A 580 -4.69 -34.94 2.62
C PHE A 580 -5.96 -35.49 3.28
N ALA A 581 -7.14 -35.16 2.75
CA ALA A 581 -8.39 -35.77 3.17
C ALA A 581 -8.56 -37.20 2.60
N THR A 582 -7.81 -37.55 1.54
CA THR A 582 -7.61 -38.93 1.12
C THR A 582 -6.59 -39.62 2.01
N ASP A 583 -6.96 -40.78 2.58
CA ASP A 583 -6.08 -41.62 3.40
C ASP A 583 -4.69 -41.74 2.75
N PRO A 584 -3.60 -41.30 3.41
CA PRO A 584 -2.25 -41.38 2.85
C PRO A 584 -1.83 -42.84 2.54
N LEU A 585 -2.53 -43.84 3.08
CA LEU A 585 -2.35 -45.26 2.75
C LEU A 585 -3.05 -45.66 1.44
N ALA A 586 -4.10 -44.93 1.02
CA ALA A 586 -4.76 -45.14 -0.26
C ALA A 586 -3.85 -44.78 -1.45
N LEU A 587 -2.91 -43.82 -1.26
CA LEU A 587 -1.86 -43.50 -2.23
C LEU A 587 -0.89 -44.67 -2.45
N PHE A 588 -0.73 -45.55 -1.45
CA PHE A 588 0.08 -46.77 -1.53
C PHE A 588 -0.74 -48.03 -1.85
N GLY A 589 -2.05 -47.91 -2.08
CA GLY A 589 -2.93 -49.05 -2.35
C GLY A 589 -2.98 -50.09 -1.23
N LEU A 590 -2.86 -49.66 0.04
CA LEU A 590 -2.92 -50.50 1.23
C LEU A 590 -4.28 -50.45 1.92
#